data_AF-A6MAN6-F1
#
_entry.id   AF-A6MAN6-F1
#
_cell.length_a   1.000
_cell.length_b   1.000
_cell.length_c   1.000
_cell.angle_alpha   90.00
_cell.angle_beta   90.00
_cell.angle_gamma   90.00
#
_symmetry.space_group_name_H-M   'P 1'
#
loop_
_entity.id
_entity.type
_entity.pdbx_description
1 polymer ?
#
loop_
_entity_poly.entity_id
_entity_poly.type
_entity_poly.pdbx_seq_one_letter_code
_entity_poly.pdbx_strand_id
1 'polypeptide(L)'
;RSRPAKFRGDKIAGWDLVLMVESMRARSEDERVVEFKPKWLAQSLSAPKDANTCRCCALAAKKFAAGKERSLNPRDYPCPLWLDPERKTPSGKDEVRQKALRRLFQNSSLGENKHASTLYELLKKTSILTLLKKYQLAKDPRGPLSASKNDEEFCTAMTLRDCSLYMRYRVKSIGGQETVVAESFEAKLADLDKKNAEWKFTEWRDKEQALVE
;
A
#
# COMPACT_ATOMS: atom_id res chain seq x y z
N ARG A 1 18.45 -7.88 15.27
CA ARG A 1 17.06 -7.46 15.63
C ARG A 1 16.29 -8.67 16.11
N SER A 2 15.69 -8.63 17.30
CA SER A 2 14.79 -9.69 17.78
C SER A 2 13.42 -9.60 17.09
N ARG A 3 12.72 -10.72 16.92
CA ARG A 3 11.35 -10.74 16.35
C ARG A 3 10.37 -9.97 17.24
N PRO A 4 9.39 -9.24 16.65
CA PRO A 4 8.29 -8.64 17.39
C PRO A 4 7.53 -9.67 18.25
N ALA A 5 7.01 -9.24 19.40
CA ALA A 5 6.41 -10.15 20.40
C ALA A 5 5.34 -11.08 19.83
N LYS A 6 4.45 -10.56 18.97
CA LYS A 6 3.38 -11.31 18.31
C LYS A 6 3.83 -12.44 17.38
N PHE A 7 5.11 -12.49 17.05
CA PHE A 7 5.72 -13.50 16.17
C PHE A 7 6.73 -14.38 16.91
N ARG A 8 6.87 -14.21 18.24
CA ARG A 8 7.73 -15.08 19.05
C ARG A 8 7.03 -16.42 19.20
N GLY A 9 7.66 -17.49 18.74
CA GLY A 9 7.10 -18.84 18.75
C GLY A 9 6.78 -19.40 17.37
N ASP A 10 6.53 -18.55 16.38
CA ASP A 10 6.35 -19.04 15.01
C ASP A 10 7.66 -19.66 14.50
N LYS A 11 7.56 -20.75 13.75
CA LYS A 11 8.71 -21.44 13.16
C LYS A 11 8.72 -21.24 11.65
N ILE A 12 9.91 -21.21 11.08
CA ILE A 12 10.05 -21.39 9.64
C ILE A 12 9.67 -22.85 9.38
N ALA A 13 8.75 -23.09 8.46
CA ALA A 13 8.40 -24.45 8.07
C ALA A 13 9.67 -25.12 7.51
N GLY A 14 9.90 -26.40 7.82
CA GLY A 14 11.12 -27.14 7.44
C GLY A 14 11.14 -27.44 5.95
N TRP A 15 11.32 -26.41 5.13
CA TRP A 15 11.33 -26.50 3.67
C TRP A 15 12.77 -26.61 3.19
N ASP A 16 13.02 -27.48 2.23
CA ASP A 16 14.35 -27.69 1.64
C ASP A 16 14.72 -26.62 0.60
N LEU A 17 13.76 -25.78 0.21
CA LEU A 17 13.93 -24.75 -0.82
C LEU A 17 13.56 -23.38 -0.27
N VAL A 18 14.42 -22.40 -0.52
CA VAL A 18 14.24 -20.98 -0.17
C VAL A 18 14.33 -20.12 -1.41
N LEU A 19 13.56 -19.02 -1.44
CA LEU A 19 13.61 -18.05 -2.53
C LEU A 19 14.62 -16.96 -2.19
N MET A 20 15.67 -16.82 -3.01
CA MET A 20 16.53 -15.64 -2.97
C MET A 20 15.86 -14.50 -3.73
N VAL A 21 15.71 -13.37 -3.05
CA VAL A 21 15.14 -12.15 -3.64
C VAL A 21 16.15 -11.02 -3.58
N GLU A 22 16.05 -10.10 -4.53
CA GLU A 22 16.87 -8.89 -4.50
C GLU A 22 16.48 -8.02 -3.29
N SER A 23 17.48 -7.64 -2.50
CA SER A 23 17.28 -6.72 -1.39
C SER A 23 17.01 -5.31 -1.91
N MET A 24 15.87 -4.72 -1.51
CA MET A 24 15.52 -3.32 -1.73
C MET A 24 16.02 -2.38 -0.63
N ARG A 25 16.87 -2.85 0.28
CA ARG A 25 17.51 -2.01 1.31
C ARG A 25 18.49 -1.03 0.67
N ALA A 26 18.76 0.07 1.38
CA ALA A 26 19.81 1.01 1.00
C ALA A 26 21.15 0.28 0.95
N ARG A 27 21.89 0.49 -0.14
CA ARG A 27 23.20 -0.11 -0.44
C ARG A 27 24.35 0.78 0.01
N SER A 28 24.10 2.08 0.16
CA SER A 28 25.08 3.11 0.54
C SER A 28 24.42 4.20 1.39
N GLU A 29 25.24 5.06 2.01
CA GLU A 29 24.77 6.14 2.90
C GLU A 29 23.97 7.23 2.19
N ASP A 30 24.17 7.38 0.89
CA ASP A 30 23.44 8.31 0.03
C ASP A 30 22.13 7.71 -0.51
N GLU A 31 21.82 6.45 -0.21
CA GLU A 31 20.54 5.83 -0.59
C GLU A 31 19.47 5.97 0.50
N ARG A 32 18.23 6.08 0.05
CA ARG A 32 17.02 6.11 0.88
C ARG A 32 16.05 5.05 0.38
N VAL A 33 15.23 4.53 1.30
CA VAL A 33 14.24 3.50 1.00
C VAL A 33 12.89 3.85 1.62
N VAL A 34 11.87 3.81 0.78
CA VAL A 34 10.48 3.91 1.15
C VAL A 34 9.83 2.56 0.93
N GLU A 35 9.12 2.07 1.95
CA GLU A 35 8.29 0.87 1.90
C GLU A 35 6.88 1.23 2.33
N PHE A 36 5.88 0.89 1.50
CA PHE A 36 4.48 1.01 1.89
C PHE A 36 3.62 -0.01 1.15
N LYS A 37 2.41 -0.25 1.65
CA LYS A 37 1.40 -1.05 0.96
C LYS A 37 0.49 -0.11 0.15
N PRO A 38 0.42 -0.23 -1.19
CA PRO A 38 -0.46 0.62 -2.01
C PRO A 38 -1.96 0.43 -1.72
N LYS A 39 -2.33 -0.72 -1.16
CA LYS A 39 -3.72 -1.08 -0.83
C LYS A 39 -4.63 -1.01 -2.07
N TRP A 40 -5.88 -0.61 -1.87
CA TRP A 40 -6.91 -0.53 -2.90
C TRP A 40 -6.75 0.78 -3.66
N LEU A 41 -6.42 0.70 -4.95
CA LEU A 41 -6.21 1.87 -5.81
C LEU A 41 -7.50 2.37 -6.48
N ALA A 42 -8.62 1.71 -6.22
CA ALA A 42 -9.95 2.10 -6.66
C ALA A 42 -10.95 1.99 -5.50
N GLN A 43 -12.10 2.65 -5.63
CA GLN A 43 -13.19 2.53 -4.67
C GLN A 43 -13.71 1.08 -4.66
N SER A 44 -14.14 0.60 -3.49
CA SER A 44 -14.78 -0.72 -3.41
C SER A 44 -16.10 -0.73 -4.18
N LEU A 45 -16.38 -1.83 -4.89
CA LEU A 45 -17.65 -2.04 -5.57
C LEU A 45 -18.82 -2.19 -4.60
N SER A 46 -18.55 -2.56 -3.35
CA SER A 46 -19.56 -2.65 -2.30
C SER A 46 -19.84 -1.30 -1.63
N ALA A 47 -19.05 -0.25 -1.92
CA ALA A 47 -19.26 1.06 -1.31
C ALA A 47 -20.64 1.64 -1.68
N PRO A 48 -21.40 2.19 -0.72
CA PRO A 48 -22.63 2.93 -1.00
C PRO A 48 -22.43 4.03 -2.04
N LYS A 49 -23.49 4.37 -2.80
CA LYS A 49 -23.40 5.37 -3.89
C LYS A 49 -22.98 6.75 -3.38
N ASP A 50 -23.33 7.08 -2.15
CA ASP A 50 -23.02 8.33 -1.45
C ASP A 50 -21.76 8.24 -0.58
N ALA A 51 -21.00 7.15 -0.67
CA ALA A 51 -19.79 6.95 0.13
C ALA A 51 -18.75 8.04 -0.14
N ASN A 52 -18.46 8.84 0.88
CA ASN A 52 -17.45 9.91 0.85
C ASN A 52 -16.05 9.42 1.27
N THR A 53 -15.90 8.15 1.62
CA THR A 53 -14.63 7.55 2.05
C THR A 53 -14.33 6.27 1.27
N CYS A 54 -13.05 5.99 1.03
CA CYS A 54 -12.65 4.71 0.42
C CYS A 54 -12.67 3.58 1.45
N ARG A 55 -12.77 2.33 0.99
CA ARG A 55 -12.69 1.12 1.84
C ARG A 55 -11.57 1.16 2.88
N CYS A 56 -10.37 1.59 2.49
CA CYS A 56 -9.22 1.62 3.40
C CYS A 56 -9.37 2.70 4.48
N CYS A 57 -9.92 3.86 4.14
CA CYS A 57 -10.22 4.92 5.10
C CYS A 57 -11.34 4.49 6.07
N ALA A 58 -12.40 3.85 5.55
CA ALA A 58 -13.51 3.34 6.36
C ALA A 58 -13.00 2.28 7.36
N LEU A 59 -12.16 1.34 6.90
CA LEU A 59 -11.55 0.34 7.78
C LEU A 59 -10.61 0.96 8.84
N ALA A 60 -9.82 1.97 8.46
CA ALA A 60 -8.98 2.70 9.39
C ALA A 60 -9.81 3.40 10.47
N ALA A 61 -10.89 4.08 10.07
CA ALA A 61 -11.83 4.72 10.99
C ALA A 61 -12.49 3.74 11.95
N LYS A 62 -12.97 2.60 11.44
CA LYS A 62 -13.56 1.54 12.27
C LYS A 62 -12.58 1.00 13.31
N LYS A 63 -11.32 0.74 12.91
CA LYS A 63 -10.26 0.29 13.83
C LYS A 63 -9.89 1.35 14.88
N PHE A 64 -9.84 2.62 14.47
CA PHE A 64 -9.56 3.74 15.36
C PHE A 64 -10.66 3.91 16.40
N ALA A 65 -11.93 3.86 15.98
CA ALA A 65 -13.09 3.93 16.88
C ALA A 65 -13.12 2.76 17.88
N ALA A 66 -12.67 1.57 17.47
CA ALA A 66 -12.53 0.40 18.34
C ALA A 66 -11.30 0.44 19.26
N GLY A 67 -10.54 1.56 19.30
CA GLY A 67 -9.36 1.71 20.15
C GLY A 67 -8.16 0.84 19.78
N LYS A 68 -8.17 0.19 18.61
CA LYS A 68 -7.16 -0.82 18.25
C LYS A 68 -5.82 -0.23 17.81
N GLU A 69 -5.83 0.90 17.11
CA GLU A 69 -4.62 1.50 16.52
C GLU A 69 -4.74 3.04 16.44
N ARG A 70 -4.02 3.78 17.31
CA ARG A 70 -4.03 5.26 17.31
C ARG A 70 -3.47 5.87 16.02
N SER A 71 -2.53 5.19 15.36
CA SER A 71 -1.94 5.59 14.08
C SER A 71 -2.94 5.60 12.92
N LEU A 72 -4.12 5.00 13.08
CA LEU A 72 -5.18 4.95 12.09
C LEU A 72 -6.21 6.08 12.23
N ASN A 73 -5.87 7.17 12.93
CA ASN A 73 -6.74 8.34 13.05
C ASN A 73 -7.25 8.78 11.67
N PRO A 74 -8.58 8.82 11.44
CA PRO A 74 -9.16 9.20 10.15
C PRO A 74 -8.74 10.56 9.63
N ARG A 75 -8.46 11.52 10.52
CA ARG A 75 -7.94 12.85 10.14
C ARG A 75 -6.57 12.75 9.48
N ASP A 76 -5.86 11.67 9.77
CA ASP A 76 -4.48 11.50 9.40
C ASP A 76 -4.14 10.32 8.50
N TYR A 77 -5.08 9.41 8.31
CA TYR A 77 -4.88 8.23 7.48
C TYR A 77 -4.62 8.60 6.01
N PRO A 78 -3.52 8.14 5.39
CA PRO A 78 -3.25 8.44 3.99
C PRO A 78 -4.12 7.59 3.06
N CYS A 79 -5.13 8.21 2.46
CA CYS A 79 -6.02 7.54 1.51
C CYS A 79 -5.24 7.02 0.28
N PRO A 80 -5.29 5.70 -0.03
CA PRO A 80 -4.54 5.11 -1.14
C PRO A 80 -5.04 5.58 -2.52
N LEU A 81 -6.29 6.07 -2.63
CA LEU A 81 -6.80 6.60 -3.89
C LEU A 81 -5.99 7.81 -4.39
N TRP A 82 -5.24 8.48 -3.52
CA TRP A 82 -4.35 9.58 -3.92
C TRP A 82 -3.10 9.15 -4.68
N LEU A 83 -2.78 7.85 -4.67
CA LEU A 83 -1.69 7.28 -5.47
C LEU A 83 -2.07 7.20 -6.95
N ASP A 84 -3.34 7.02 -7.28
CA ASP A 84 -3.82 6.86 -8.65
C ASP A 84 -3.39 8.04 -9.55
N PRO A 85 -2.48 7.82 -10.53
CA PRO A 85 -2.01 8.88 -11.42
C PRO A 85 -3.13 9.51 -12.25
N GLU A 86 -4.17 8.73 -12.55
CA GLU A 86 -5.29 9.14 -13.41
C GLU A 86 -6.39 9.86 -12.63
N ARG A 87 -6.35 9.80 -11.29
CA ARG A 87 -7.33 10.47 -10.44
C ARG A 87 -7.09 11.97 -10.47
N LYS A 88 -8.07 12.70 -11.00
CA LYS A 88 -8.14 14.16 -10.88
C LYS A 88 -8.24 14.55 -9.40
N THR A 89 -7.37 15.45 -8.97
CA THR A 89 -7.51 16.09 -7.65
C THR A 89 -8.71 17.02 -7.70
N PRO A 90 -9.73 16.85 -6.84
CA PRO A 90 -10.81 17.83 -6.73
C PRO A 90 -10.28 19.20 -6.34
N SER A 91 -10.94 20.27 -6.79
CA SER A 91 -10.56 21.64 -6.45
C SER A 91 -10.42 21.82 -4.93
N GLY A 92 -9.34 22.46 -4.49
CA GLY A 92 -9.04 22.70 -3.07
C GLY A 92 -8.59 21.46 -2.28
N LYS A 93 -8.23 20.35 -2.94
CA LYS A 93 -7.77 19.12 -2.28
C LYS A 93 -6.29 18.78 -2.56
N ASP A 94 -5.53 19.68 -3.18
CA ASP A 94 -4.11 19.49 -3.48
C ASP A 94 -3.28 19.24 -2.22
N GLU A 95 -3.48 20.04 -1.18
CA GLU A 95 -2.78 19.85 0.10
C GLU A 95 -3.14 18.52 0.77
N VAL A 96 -4.39 18.07 0.63
CA VAL A 96 -4.85 16.78 1.15
C VAL A 96 -4.12 15.64 0.45
N ARG A 97 -4.03 15.70 -0.89
CA ARG A 97 -3.31 14.71 -1.70
C ARG A 97 -1.82 14.71 -1.33
N GLN A 98 -1.17 15.87 -1.27
CA GLN A 98 0.24 15.98 -0.92
C GLN A 98 0.54 15.48 0.50
N LYS A 99 -0.33 15.79 1.48
CA LYS A 99 -0.20 15.29 2.86
C LYS A 99 -0.31 13.76 2.91
N ALA A 100 -1.23 13.18 2.15
CA ALA A 100 -1.36 11.73 2.04
C ALA A 100 -0.10 11.09 1.42
N LEU A 101 0.45 11.67 0.34
CA LEU A 101 1.67 11.19 -0.31
C LEU A 101 2.89 11.29 0.63
N ARG A 102 3.07 12.40 1.35
CA ARG A 102 4.14 12.55 2.36
C ARG A 102 4.08 11.46 3.44
N ARG A 103 2.87 11.05 3.82
CA ARG A 103 2.65 9.99 4.82
C ARG A 103 2.87 8.60 4.27
N LEU A 104 2.44 8.32 3.03
CA LEU A 104 2.71 7.04 2.38
C LEU A 104 4.21 6.86 2.16
N PHE A 105 4.91 7.93 1.79
CA PHE A 105 6.31 7.86 1.38
C PHE A 105 7.29 8.16 2.51
N GLN A 106 6.88 7.94 3.77
CA GLN A 106 7.81 8.04 4.89
C GLN A 106 9.00 7.11 4.70
N ASN A 107 10.18 7.57 5.13
CA ASN A 107 11.38 6.76 5.09
C ASN A 107 11.23 5.61 6.11
N SER A 108 11.51 4.39 5.67
CA SER A 108 11.35 3.18 6.48
C SER A 108 12.18 3.20 7.78
N SER A 109 13.21 4.06 7.83
CA SER A 109 14.17 4.19 8.92
C SER A 109 14.29 5.61 9.52
N LEU A 110 13.79 6.65 8.85
CA LEU A 110 14.10 8.06 9.20
C LEU A 110 12.86 8.97 9.38
N GLY A 111 11.63 8.44 9.28
CA GLY A 111 10.42 9.23 9.49
C GLY A 111 10.05 10.08 8.27
N GLU A 112 9.89 11.40 8.45
CA GLU A 112 9.42 12.31 7.39
C GLU A 112 10.30 12.27 6.14
N ASN A 113 9.67 12.27 4.96
CA ASN A 113 10.36 12.26 3.69
C ASN A 113 10.07 13.53 2.90
N LYS A 114 11.04 14.45 2.90
CA LYS A 114 11.01 15.71 2.13
C LYS A 114 10.97 15.50 0.61
N HIS A 115 11.25 14.29 0.13
CA HIS A 115 11.28 13.95 -1.29
C HIS A 115 9.97 13.37 -1.82
N ALA A 116 8.92 13.23 -1.00
CA ALA A 116 7.70 12.52 -1.37
C ALA A 116 7.07 13.00 -2.69
N SER A 117 7.03 14.31 -2.94
CA SER A 117 6.50 14.85 -4.19
C SER A 117 7.35 14.42 -5.40
N THR A 118 8.68 14.52 -5.32
CA THR A 118 9.59 14.07 -6.38
C THR A 118 9.47 12.57 -6.63
N LEU A 119 9.38 11.77 -5.56
CA LEU A 119 9.18 10.32 -5.69
C LEU A 119 7.86 9.98 -6.35
N TYR A 120 6.79 10.74 -6.06
CA TYR A 120 5.51 10.55 -6.73
C TYR A 120 5.61 10.82 -8.23
N GLU A 121 6.27 11.92 -8.62
CA GLU A 121 6.49 12.26 -10.03
C GLU A 121 7.30 11.20 -10.77
N LEU A 122 8.31 10.61 -10.13
CA LEU A 122 9.08 9.50 -10.70
C LEU A 122 8.26 8.21 -10.77
N LEU A 123 7.52 7.88 -9.72
CA LEU A 123 6.68 6.68 -9.69
C LEU A 123 5.60 6.71 -10.78
N LYS A 124 5.00 7.87 -11.04
CA LYS A 124 4.00 8.05 -12.13
C LYS A 124 4.56 7.81 -13.52
N LYS A 125 5.87 7.97 -13.73
CA LYS A 125 6.52 7.66 -15.01
C LYS A 125 6.69 6.15 -15.23
N THR A 126 6.56 5.35 -14.17
CA THR A 126 6.51 3.89 -14.25
C THR A 126 5.09 3.40 -14.53
N SER A 127 4.95 2.15 -14.99
CA SER A 127 3.64 1.51 -15.19
C SER A 127 3.07 0.85 -13.93
N ILE A 128 3.79 0.85 -12.80
CA ILE A 128 3.48 0.01 -11.64
C ILE A 128 2.10 0.32 -11.07
N LEU A 129 1.78 1.59 -10.81
CA LEU A 129 0.49 1.97 -10.21
C LEU A 129 -0.68 1.70 -11.16
N THR A 130 -0.51 2.01 -12.45
CA THR A 130 -1.54 1.80 -13.47
C THR A 130 -1.83 0.31 -13.68
N LEU A 131 -0.78 -0.52 -13.80
CA LEU A 131 -0.93 -1.96 -13.92
C LEU A 131 -1.51 -2.58 -12.65
N LEU A 132 -1.04 -2.18 -11.48
CA LEU A 132 -1.56 -2.68 -10.20
C LEU A 132 -3.06 -2.40 -10.07
N LYS A 133 -3.49 -1.15 -10.33
CA LYS A 133 -4.91 -0.77 -10.33
C LYS A 133 -5.71 -1.55 -11.37
N LYS A 134 -5.20 -1.65 -12.61
CA LYS A 134 -5.85 -2.41 -13.70
C LYS A 134 -6.12 -3.86 -13.28
N TYR A 135 -5.12 -4.57 -12.76
CA TYR A 135 -5.28 -5.96 -12.36
C TYR A 135 -6.09 -6.12 -11.07
N GLN A 136 -6.00 -5.19 -10.10
CA GLN A 136 -6.90 -5.21 -8.93
C GLN A 136 -8.38 -5.13 -9.31
N LEU A 137 -8.72 -4.36 -10.36
CA LEU A 137 -10.09 -4.23 -10.87
C LEU A 137 -10.49 -5.42 -11.76
N ALA A 138 -9.63 -5.80 -12.70
CA ALA A 138 -9.93 -6.87 -13.64
C ALA A 138 -10.09 -8.23 -12.96
N LYS A 139 -9.35 -8.48 -11.88
CA LYS A 139 -9.38 -9.75 -11.15
C LYS A 139 -10.42 -9.78 -10.02
N ASP A 140 -11.02 -8.65 -9.67
CA ASP A 140 -12.17 -8.59 -8.75
C ASP A 140 -13.24 -7.61 -9.27
N PRO A 141 -14.03 -8.05 -10.27
CA PRO A 141 -15.09 -7.23 -10.86
C PRO A 141 -16.38 -7.20 -10.03
N ARG A 142 -16.44 -7.89 -8.89
CA ARG A 142 -17.67 -8.07 -8.10
C ARG A 142 -17.57 -7.56 -6.67
N GLY A 143 -16.37 -7.46 -6.13
CA GLY A 143 -16.11 -7.11 -4.74
C GLY A 143 -16.26 -8.31 -3.79
N PRO A 144 -15.74 -8.20 -2.55
CA PRO A 144 -15.73 -9.32 -1.60
C PRO A 144 -17.11 -9.89 -1.28
N LEU A 145 -18.16 -9.07 -1.22
CA LEU A 145 -19.51 -9.52 -0.88
C LEU A 145 -20.15 -10.43 -1.94
N SER A 146 -19.72 -10.30 -3.20
CA SER A 146 -20.26 -11.04 -4.34
C SER A 146 -19.23 -11.99 -4.96
N ALA A 147 -18.08 -12.14 -4.31
CA ALA A 147 -17.03 -13.08 -4.72
C ALA A 147 -17.40 -14.52 -4.34
N SER A 148 -16.74 -15.49 -5.00
CA SER A 148 -16.80 -16.90 -4.63
C SER A 148 -15.52 -17.33 -3.93
N LYS A 149 -15.62 -18.26 -2.98
CA LYS A 149 -14.45 -18.84 -2.29
C LYS A 149 -13.49 -19.55 -3.27
N ASN A 150 -14.03 -20.09 -4.35
CA ASN A 150 -13.27 -20.80 -5.39
C ASN A 150 -12.83 -19.88 -6.54
N ASP A 151 -13.00 -18.55 -6.40
CA ASP A 151 -12.56 -17.58 -7.39
C ASP A 151 -11.06 -17.27 -7.22
N GLU A 152 -10.24 -17.90 -8.06
CA GLU A 152 -8.78 -17.69 -8.04
C GLU A 152 -8.37 -16.27 -8.44
N GLU A 153 -9.16 -15.61 -9.28
CA GLU A 153 -8.89 -14.24 -9.70
C GLU A 153 -9.15 -13.29 -8.54
N PHE A 154 -10.23 -13.51 -7.79
CA PHE A 154 -10.47 -12.78 -6.56
C PHE A 154 -9.31 -12.94 -5.56
N CYS A 155 -8.78 -14.16 -5.38
CA CYS A 155 -7.59 -14.39 -4.55
C CYS A 155 -6.36 -13.60 -5.06
N THR A 156 -6.20 -13.53 -6.37
CA THR A 156 -5.14 -12.74 -7.02
C THR A 156 -5.33 -11.24 -6.74
N ALA A 157 -6.55 -10.71 -6.87
CA ALA A 157 -6.86 -9.33 -6.51
C ALA A 157 -6.56 -9.03 -5.02
N MET A 158 -6.91 -9.96 -4.12
CA MET A 158 -6.62 -9.82 -2.69
C MET A 158 -5.11 -9.87 -2.39
N THR A 159 -4.34 -10.61 -3.18
CA THR A 159 -2.86 -10.59 -3.14
C THR A 159 -2.32 -9.23 -3.56
N LEU A 160 -2.77 -8.71 -4.72
CA LEU A 160 -2.38 -7.41 -5.25
C LEU A 160 -2.79 -6.23 -4.36
N ARG A 161 -3.81 -6.38 -3.51
CA ARG A 161 -4.24 -5.35 -2.54
C ARG A 161 -3.45 -5.37 -1.24
N ASP A 162 -2.68 -6.43 -0.98
CA ASP A 162 -1.88 -6.58 0.24
C ASP A 162 -0.38 -6.72 -0.02
N CYS A 163 0.06 -6.57 -1.27
CA CYS A 163 1.46 -6.45 -1.64
C CYS A 163 2.10 -5.18 -1.07
N SER A 164 3.42 -5.16 -1.07
CA SER A 164 4.25 -4.03 -0.66
C SER A 164 4.93 -3.42 -1.88
N LEU A 165 5.11 -2.10 -1.89
CA LEU A 165 5.89 -1.36 -2.88
C LEU A 165 7.11 -0.77 -2.20
N TYR A 166 8.28 -1.09 -2.75
CA TYR A 166 9.55 -0.51 -2.37
C TYR A 166 9.96 0.54 -3.40
N MET A 167 10.46 1.67 -2.92
CA MET A 167 11.17 2.65 -3.74
C MET A 167 12.55 2.87 -3.13
N ARG A 168 13.59 2.76 -3.95
CA ARG A 168 14.98 3.04 -3.59
C ARG A 168 15.53 4.12 -4.52
N TYR A 169 16.27 5.07 -3.95
CA TYR A 169 16.82 6.19 -4.69
C TYR A 169 18.04 6.75 -3.97
N ARG A 170 18.95 7.36 -4.73
CA ARG A 170 20.08 8.14 -4.20
C ARG A 170 19.70 9.60 -4.01
N VAL A 171 20.34 10.23 -3.03
CA VAL A 171 20.31 11.66 -2.80
C VAL A 171 21.72 12.26 -2.91
N LYS A 172 21.83 13.46 -3.45
CA LYS A 172 23.06 14.24 -3.45
C LYS A 172 22.86 15.53 -2.64
N SER A 173 23.86 15.92 -1.86
CA SER A 173 23.84 17.19 -1.15
C SER A 173 24.34 18.30 -2.08
N ILE A 174 23.50 19.29 -2.34
CA ILE A 174 23.85 20.51 -3.09
C ILE A 174 23.49 21.69 -2.21
N GLY A 175 24.49 22.49 -1.82
CA GLY A 175 24.26 23.66 -0.96
C GLY A 175 23.62 23.32 0.39
N GLY A 176 23.93 22.14 0.95
CA GLY A 176 23.34 21.65 2.20
C GLY A 176 21.92 21.07 2.08
N GLN A 177 21.35 21.03 0.87
CA GLN A 177 20.05 20.43 0.61
C GLN A 177 20.20 19.11 -0.14
N GLU A 178 19.57 18.05 0.36
CA GLU A 178 19.50 16.78 -0.37
C GLU A 178 18.55 16.90 -1.56
N THR A 179 18.99 16.44 -2.72
CA THR A 179 18.21 16.37 -3.96
C THR A 179 18.22 14.94 -4.49
N VAL A 180 17.09 14.47 -5.02
CA VAL A 180 16.97 13.11 -5.56
C VAL A 180 17.73 13.02 -6.89
N VAL A 181 18.51 11.96 -7.07
CA VAL A 181 19.12 11.60 -8.36
C VAL A 181 18.11 10.72 -9.11
N ALA A 182 17.37 11.30 -10.06
CA ALA A 182 16.22 10.65 -10.68
C ALA A 182 16.54 9.31 -11.37
N GLU A 183 17.74 9.21 -11.93
CA GLU A 183 18.28 8.11 -12.71
C GLU A 183 18.61 6.90 -11.83
N SER A 184 18.69 7.11 -10.51
CA SER A 184 18.87 6.06 -9.51
C SER A 184 17.55 5.51 -8.95
N PHE A 185 16.41 6.07 -9.37
CA PHE A 185 15.10 5.68 -8.84
C PHE A 185 14.72 4.28 -9.33
N GLU A 186 14.51 3.37 -8.38
CA GLU A 186 14.02 2.02 -8.60
C GLU A 186 12.74 1.81 -7.78
N ALA A 187 11.73 1.19 -8.39
CA ALA A 187 10.50 0.80 -7.70
C ALA A 187 10.15 -0.67 -7.98
N LYS A 188 9.85 -1.45 -6.94
CA LYS A 188 9.57 -2.89 -7.05
C LYS A 188 8.45 -3.33 -6.12
N LEU A 189 7.61 -4.25 -6.59
CA LEU A 189 6.59 -4.92 -5.77
C LEU A 189 7.20 -6.12 -5.04
N ALA A 190 6.68 -6.38 -3.84
CA ALA A 190 7.02 -7.52 -3.01
C ALA A 190 5.75 -8.06 -2.32
N ASP A 191 5.88 -9.15 -1.55
CA ASP A 191 4.77 -9.82 -0.84
C ASP A 191 3.64 -10.26 -1.79
N LEU A 192 4.01 -10.84 -2.93
CA LEU A 192 3.09 -11.36 -3.96
C LEU A 192 2.68 -12.83 -3.72
N ASP A 193 2.82 -13.33 -2.50
CA ASP A 193 2.38 -14.66 -2.12
C ASP A 193 0.86 -14.78 -2.29
N LYS A 194 0.42 -15.75 -3.09
CA LYS A 194 -1.00 -15.99 -3.35
C LYS A 194 -1.74 -16.13 -2.03
N LYS A 195 -2.69 -15.23 -1.78
CA LYS A 195 -3.58 -15.36 -0.63
C LYS A 195 -4.41 -16.63 -0.79
N ASN A 196 -4.53 -17.38 0.30
CA ASN A 196 -5.31 -18.60 0.31
C ASN A 196 -6.72 -18.31 0.87
N ALA A 197 -7.74 -18.44 0.00
CA ALA A 197 -9.12 -18.17 0.33
C ALA A 197 -9.72 -19.17 1.32
N GLU A 198 -9.16 -20.38 1.45
CA GLU A 198 -9.70 -21.41 2.34
C GLU A 198 -9.84 -20.91 3.78
N TRP A 199 -8.87 -20.13 4.24
CA TRP A 199 -8.83 -19.57 5.60
C TRP A 199 -9.15 -18.07 5.66
N LYS A 200 -9.05 -17.32 4.56
CA LYS A 200 -9.26 -15.86 4.56
C LYS A 200 -10.61 -15.39 4.04
N PHE A 201 -11.32 -16.21 3.28
CA PHE A 201 -12.48 -15.74 2.53
C PHE A 201 -13.57 -15.15 3.44
N THR A 202 -13.94 -15.86 4.51
CA THR A 202 -14.92 -15.38 5.49
C THR A 202 -14.48 -14.05 6.12
N GLU A 203 -13.21 -13.94 6.55
CA GLU A 203 -12.67 -12.70 7.11
C GLU A 203 -12.76 -11.52 6.13
N TRP A 204 -12.53 -11.75 4.83
CA TRP A 204 -12.66 -10.70 3.82
C TRP A 204 -14.09 -10.26 3.62
N ARG A 205 -15.05 -11.19 3.59
CA ARG A 205 -16.48 -10.89 3.47
C ARG A 205 -17.01 -10.16 4.70
N ASP A 206 -16.73 -10.65 5.90
CA ASP A 206 -17.19 -10.05 7.15
C ASP A 206 -16.66 -8.63 7.31
N LYS A 207 -15.38 -8.41 6.95
CA LYS A 207 -14.80 -7.07 6.95
C LYS A 207 -15.47 -6.15 5.95
N GLU A 208 -15.83 -6.64 4.77
CA GLU A 208 -16.49 -5.81 3.76
C GLU A 208 -17.93 -5.50 4.18
N GLN A 209 -18.67 -6.49 4.67
CA GLN A 209 -20.06 -6.37 5.13
C GLN A 209 -20.16 -5.31 6.22
N ALA A 210 -19.28 -5.40 7.20
CA ALA A 210 -19.30 -4.50 8.34
C ALA A 210 -18.77 -3.07 8.02
N LEU A 211 -18.39 -2.79 6.76
CA LEU A 211 -18.07 -1.43 6.28
C LEU A 211 -19.23 -0.78 5.52
N VAL A 212 -20.22 -1.57 5.10
CA VAL A 212 -21.37 -1.10 4.30
C VAL A 212 -22.68 -1.08 5.09
N GLU A 213 -22.70 -1.75 6.25
CA GLU A 213 -23.68 -1.61 7.33
C GLU A 213 -23.36 -0.42 8.23
#